data_AF-A0A559J0F4-F1
#
_entry.id   AF-A0A559J0F4-F1
#
_cell.length_a   1.000
_cell.length_b   1.000
_cell.length_c   1.000
_cell.angle_alpha   90.00
_cell.angle_beta   90.00
_cell.angle_gamma   90.00
#
_symmetry.space_group_name_H-M   'P 1'
#
loop_
_entity.id
_entity.type
_entity.pdbx_description
1 polymer ?
#
loop_
_entity_poly.entity_id
_entity_poly.type
_entity_poly.pdbx_seq_one_letter_code
_entity_poly.pdbx_strand_id
1 'polypeptide(L)'
;MLDERHLVYFKELVEGNADISFRAYLSNHEDSLREQFSSARFARLKFKSIDEIIKILDEEKVSYTINVQAIRNENYLATFHPDALNEKGRLKEGFKDSLFDGIVHDFKTKGEDAVLTLHKYIEYPENINNKNNIEKLEDIEFFAEMELGLGDESLGLFLLKALASIERQFSDVDDIVLRAKETVFKHRGETC
;
A
#
# COMPACT_ATOMS: atom_id res chain seq x y z
N MET A 1 -18.37 11.99 23.54
CA MET A 1 -18.87 11.20 22.41
C MET A 1 -18.14 11.72 21.20
N LEU A 2 -17.49 10.84 20.45
CA LEU A 2 -16.76 11.23 19.25
C LEU A 2 -17.75 11.76 18.19
N ASP A 3 -17.31 12.71 17.38
CA ASP A 3 -18.04 13.15 16.20
C ASP A 3 -18.26 11.95 15.27
N GLU A 4 -19.52 11.69 14.95
CA GLU A 4 -19.96 10.57 14.13
C GLU A 4 -19.26 10.56 12.77
N ARG A 5 -18.92 11.72 12.22
CA ARG A 5 -18.22 11.83 10.93
C ARG A 5 -16.84 11.17 10.95
N HIS A 6 -16.14 11.21 12.08
CA HIS A 6 -14.84 10.53 12.22
C HIS A 6 -15.02 9.02 12.38
N LEU A 7 -16.05 8.57 13.10
CA LEU A 7 -16.34 7.16 13.26
C LEU A 7 -16.74 6.51 11.93
N VAL A 8 -17.57 7.18 11.14
CA VAL A 8 -17.95 6.72 9.79
C VAL A 8 -16.70 6.57 8.93
N TYR A 9 -15.85 7.60 8.87
CA TYR A 9 -14.63 7.54 8.08
C TYR A 9 -13.65 6.45 8.56
N PHE A 10 -13.44 6.33 9.87
CA PHE A 10 -12.59 5.29 10.45
C PHE A 10 -13.07 3.88 10.10
N LYS A 11 -14.38 3.67 10.14
CA LYS A 11 -15.00 2.42 9.70
C LYS A 11 -14.75 2.18 8.21
N GLU A 12 -15.04 3.17 7.36
CA GLU A 12 -14.82 3.07 5.91
C GLU A 12 -13.36 2.77 5.59
N LEU A 13 -12.41 3.36 6.33
CA LEU A 13 -10.98 3.13 6.15
C LEU A 13 -10.58 1.67 6.41
N VAL A 14 -11.00 1.10 7.55
CA VAL A 14 -10.64 -0.28 7.91
C VAL A 14 -11.38 -1.32 7.07
N GLU A 15 -12.53 -0.96 6.51
CA GLU A 15 -13.30 -1.79 5.58
C GLU A 15 -12.80 -1.69 4.13
N GLY A 16 -11.94 -0.71 3.81
CA GLY A 16 -11.45 -0.46 2.46
C GLY A 16 -12.40 0.31 1.55
N ASN A 17 -13.39 0.99 2.13
CA ASN A 17 -14.38 1.80 1.43
C ASN A 17 -14.05 3.30 1.43
N ALA A 18 -12.97 3.73 2.10
CA ALA A 18 -12.60 5.14 2.19
C ALA A 18 -11.97 5.66 0.88
N ASP A 19 -12.48 6.80 0.41
CA ASP A 19 -11.99 7.47 -0.81
C ASP A 19 -10.58 8.06 -0.68
N ILE A 20 -10.20 8.44 0.55
CA ILE A 20 -8.90 9.07 0.85
C ILE A 20 -8.18 8.33 1.98
N SER A 21 -6.86 8.32 1.92
CA SER A 21 -6.04 7.72 2.97
C SER A 21 -6.14 8.50 4.29
N PHE A 22 -5.78 7.84 5.39
CA PHE A 22 -5.84 8.46 6.71
C PHE A 22 -5.05 9.76 6.79
N ARG A 23 -3.91 9.83 6.08
CA ARG A 23 -3.06 11.03 6.08
C ARG A 23 -3.75 12.22 5.43
N ALA A 24 -4.44 12.01 4.32
CA ALA A 24 -5.23 13.06 3.67
C ALA A 24 -6.40 13.48 4.55
N TYR A 25 -7.09 12.51 5.16
CA TYR A 25 -8.18 12.81 6.08
C TYR A 25 -7.70 13.63 7.29
N LEU A 26 -6.59 13.22 7.91
CA LEU A 26 -5.97 13.92 9.03
C LEU A 26 -5.60 15.34 8.64
N SER A 27 -5.01 15.56 7.46
CA SER A 27 -4.66 16.91 6.99
C SER A 27 -5.87 17.84 6.88
N ASN A 28 -7.05 17.30 6.54
CA ASN A 28 -8.28 18.07 6.37
C ASN A 28 -9.07 18.26 7.68
N HIS A 29 -8.80 17.43 8.70
CA HIS A 29 -9.59 17.36 9.93
C HIS A 29 -8.72 17.40 11.20
N GLU A 30 -7.48 17.90 11.11
CA GLU A 30 -6.52 17.86 12.22
C GLU A 30 -7.06 18.59 13.45
N ASP A 31 -7.62 19.79 13.28
CA ASP A 31 -8.14 20.57 14.41
C ASP A 31 -9.35 19.89 15.07
N SER A 32 -10.32 19.40 14.28
CA SER A 32 -11.50 18.72 14.85
C SER A 32 -11.16 17.40 15.54
N LEU A 33 -10.19 16.64 15.00
CA LEU A 33 -9.68 15.45 15.67
C LEU A 33 -8.91 15.80 16.95
N ARG A 34 -8.11 16.87 16.92
CA ARG A 34 -7.33 17.32 18.10
C ARG A 34 -8.22 17.77 19.24
N GLU A 35 -9.36 18.41 18.97
CA GLU A 35 -10.33 18.81 19.99
C GLU A 35 -11.01 17.62 20.68
N GLN A 36 -11.09 16.47 19.99
CA GLN A 36 -11.81 15.29 20.49
C GLN A 36 -10.95 14.33 21.30
N PHE A 37 -9.63 14.45 21.21
CA PHE A 37 -8.70 13.55 21.86
C PHE A 37 -7.72 14.29 22.75
N SER A 38 -7.33 13.67 23.88
CA SER A 38 -6.16 14.15 24.63
C SER A 38 -4.92 14.21 23.73
N SER A 39 -3.99 15.12 24.00
CA SER A 39 -2.78 15.30 23.18
C SER A 39 -1.99 13.99 22.96
N ALA A 40 -1.91 13.14 23.98
CA ALA A 40 -1.24 11.84 23.88
C ALA A 40 -1.99 10.86 22.97
N ARG A 41 -3.33 10.88 23.00
CA ARG A 41 -4.17 10.02 22.15
C ARG A 41 -4.16 10.51 20.71
N PHE A 42 -4.24 11.81 20.49
CA PHE A 42 -4.10 12.41 19.16
C PHE A 42 -2.74 12.11 18.54
N ALA A 43 -1.64 12.15 19.33
CA ALA A 43 -0.33 11.74 18.85
C ALA A 43 -0.30 10.26 18.42
N ARG A 44 -0.89 9.34 19.19
CA ARG A 44 -1.00 7.93 18.76
C ARG A 44 -1.81 7.77 17.49
N LEU A 45 -2.92 8.49 17.37
CA LEU A 45 -3.73 8.49 16.14
C LEU A 45 -2.91 8.98 14.93
N LYS A 46 -2.01 9.95 15.12
CA LYS A 46 -1.13 10.46 14.04
C LYS A 46 -0.01 9.50 13.64
N PHE A 47 0.58 8.77 14.59
CA PHE A 47 1.80 7.96 14.35
C PHE A 47 1.59 6.44 14.34
N LYS A 48 0.48 5.95 14.89
CA LYS A 48 0.08 4.53 14.96
C LYS A 48 -1.36 4.39 14.47
N SER A 49 -1.62 5.00 13.31
CA SER A 49 -2.96 5.37 12.87
C SER A 49 -3.97 4.23 12.89
N ILE A 50 -3.68 3.12 12.20
CA ILE A 50 -4.64 2.02 12.07
C ILE A 50 -4.96 1.35 13.41
N ASP A 51 -3.94 1.04 14.22
CA ASP A 51 -4.14 0.40 15.53
C ASP A 51 -4.98 1.28 16.47
N GLU A 52 -4.71 2.58 16.51
CA GLU A 52 -5.48 3.50 17.35
C GLU A 52 -6.90 3.71 16.78
N ILE A 53 -7.09 3.71 15.47
CA ILE A 53 -8.41 3.78 14.82
C ILE A 53 -9.27 2.57 15.19
N ILE A 54 -8.73 1.35 15.08
CA ILE A 54 -9.42 0.12 15.46
C ILE A 54 -9.84 0.19 16.93
N LYS A 55 -8.92 0.60 17.80
CA LYS A 55 -9.21 0.78 19.22
C LYS A 55 -10.31 1.81 19.48
N ILE A 56 -10.34 2.91 18.74
CA ILE A 56 -11.40 3.93 18.85
C ILE A 56 -12.77 3.33 18.45
N LEU A 57 -12.82 2.58 17.34
CA LEU A 57 -14.05 1.92 16.88
C LEU A 57 -14.58 0.92 17.91
N ASP A 58 -13.69 0.12 18.52
CA ASP A 58 -14.05 -0.84 19.56
C ASP A 58 -14.60 -0.16 20.82
N GLU A 59 -13.95 0.92 21.28
CA GLU A 59 -14.38 1.68 22.46
C GLU A 59 -15.75 2.34 22.27
N GLU A 60 -16.02 2.85 21.06
CA GLU A 60 -17.30 3.46 20.67
C GLU A 60 -18.34 2.41 20.21
N LYS A 61 -17.99 1.12 20.26
CA LYS A 61 -18.86 -0.02 19.91
C LYS A 61 -19.42 0.05 18.49
N VAL A 62 -18.63 0.55 17.56
CA VAL A 62 -18.96 0.57 16.13
C VAL A 62 -18.70 -0.80 15.53
N SER A 63 -19.67 -1.38 14.83
CA SER A 63 -19.47 -2.64 14.10
C SER A 63 -18.76 -2.36 12.78
N TYR A 64 -17.68 -3.09 12.51
CA TYR A 64 -16.90 -3.01 11.27
C TYR A 64 -16.37 -4.39 10.86
N THR A 65 -15.94 -4.53 9.60
CA THR A 65 -15.23 -5.71 9.10
C THR A 65 -13.83 -5.33 8.65
N ILE A 66 -12.81 -6.07 9.09
CA ILE A 66 -11.43 -5.78 8.68
C ILE A 66 -11.21 -6.23 7.23
N ASN A 67 -10.80 -5.28 6.40
CA ASN A 67 -10.21 -5.55 5.09
C ASN A 67 -8.68 -5.52 5.22
N VAL A 68 -8.07 -6.71 5.19
CA VAL A 68 -6.62 -6.87 5.36
C VAL A 68 -5.83 -6.09 4.32
N GLN A 69 -6.30 -6.06 3.06
CA GLN A 69 -5.61 -5.32 1.99
C GLN A 69 -5.67 -3.82 2.21
N ALA A 70 -6.81 -3.29 2.65
CA ALA A 70 -6.95 -1.87 2.94
C ALA A 70 -5.97 -1.42 4.04
N ILE A 71 -5.85 -2.19 5.11
CA ILE A 71 -4.88 -1.95 6.19
C ILE A 71 -3.44 -2.01 5.67
N ARG A 72 -3.13 -3.01 4.86
CA ARG A 72 -1.82 -3.19 4.23
C ARG A 72 -1.44 -1.95 3.40
N ASN A 73 -2.37 -1.45 2.58
CA ASN A 73 -2.18 -0.26 1.76
C ASN A 73 -1.98 1.01 2.60
N GLU A 74 -2.78 1.21 3.66
CA GLU A 74 -2.63 2.38 4.53
C GLU A 74 -1.31 2.36 5.31
N ASN A 75 -0.87 1.20 5.78
CA ASN A 75 0.44 1.04 6.41
C ASN A 75 1.58 1.33 5.44
N TYR A 76 1.47 0.87 4.20
CA TYR A 76 2.46 1.17 3.16
C TYR A 76 2.52 2.68 2.85
N LEU A 77 1.38 3.35 2.67
CA LEU A 77 1.34 4.80 2.45
C LEU A 77 1.84 5.61 3.65
N ALA A 78 1.78 5.03 4.86
CA ALA A 78 2.30 5.63 6.08
C ALA A 78 3.83 5.64 6.16
N THR A 79 4.56 4.93 5.29
CA THR A 79 6.04 4.95 5.28
C THR A 79 6.62 6.15 4.53
N PHE A 80 5.86 6.73 3.60
CA PHE A 80 6.34 7.84 2.77
C PHE A 80 6.34 9.18 3.51
N HIS A 81 7.05 10.19 3.00
CA HIS A 81 6.89 11.56 3.48
C HIS A 81 5.58 12.16 2.91
N PRO A 82 4.84 13.03 3.63
CA PRO A 82 3.63 13.68 3.11
C PRO A 82 3.83 14.38 1.75
N ASP A 83 5.03 14.91 1.48
CA ASP A 83 5.33 15.57 0.20
C ASP A 83 5.30 14.60 -1.01
N ALA A 84 5.45 13.29 -0.78
CA ALA A 84 5.32 12.29 -1.82
C ALA A 84 3.84 11.96 -2.15
N LEU A 85 2.90 12.43 -1.33
CA LEU A 85 1.47 12.12 -1.44
C LEU A 85 0.66 13.28 -2.05
N ASN A 86 -0.37 12.93 -2.81
CA ASN A 86 -1.35 13.84 -3.37
C ASN A 86 -2.48 14.16 -2.36
N GLU A 87 -3.48 14.93 -2.81
CA GLU A 87 -4.63 15.35 -2.01
C GLU A 87 -5.52 14.20 -1.50
N LYS A 88 -5.48 13.03 -2.15
CA LYS A 88 -6.13 11.80 -1.68
C LYS A 88 -5.24 10.96 -0.76
N GLY A 89 -4.01 11.43 -0.53
CA GLY A 89 -3.01 10.76 0.27
C GLY A 89 -2.46 9.49 -0.39
N ARG A 90 -2.44 9.47 -1.74
CA ARG A 90 -1.82 8.46 -2.60
C ARG A 90 -0.53 9.00 -3.20
N LEU A 91 0.37 8.14 -3.68
CA LEU A 91 1.64 8.58 -4.27
C LEU A 91 1.43 9.48 -5.49
N LYS A 92 2.15 10.60 -5.55
CA LYS A 92 2.16 11.50 -6.71
C LYS A 92 2.78 10.81 -7.92
N GLU A 93 2.22 11.00 -9.12
CA GLU A 93 2.74 10.40 -10.35
C GLU A 93 4.23 10.70 -10.59
N GLY A 94 4.65 11.96 -10.44
CA GLY A 94 6.07 12.32 -10.59
C GLY A 94 6.99 11.69 -9.56
N PHE A 95 6.46 11.31 -8.39
CA PHE A 95 7.22 10.55 -7.39
C PHE A 95 7.29 9.06 -7.78
N LYS A 96 6.17 8.48 -8.24
CA LYS A 96 6.13 7.09 -8.73
C LYS A 96 7.16 6.84 -9.83
N ASP A 97 7.34 7.78 -10.75
CA ASP A 97 8.31 7.66 -11.85
C ASP A 97 9.76 7.49 -11.38
N SER A 98 10.08 7.91 -10.15
CA SER A 98 11.40 7.76 -9.54
C SER A 98 11.55 6.49 -8.69
N LEU A 99 10.47 5.77 -8.42
CA LEU A 99 10.51 4.57 -7.60
C LEU A 99 11.26 3.44 -8.30
N PHE A 100 11.92 2.63 -7.47
CA PHE A 100 12.64 1.42 -7.89
C PHE A 100 13.63 1.71 -9.02
N ASP A 101 14.47 2.74 -8.84
CA ASP A 101 15.45 3.20 -9.85
C ASP A 101 14.85 3.51 -11.23
N GLY A 102 13.60 4.01 -11.24
CA GLY A 102 12.93 4.44 -12.46
C GLY A 102 12.20 3.34 -13.22
N ILE A 103 11.99 2.15 -12.63
CA ILE A 103 11.25 1.05 -13.27
C ILE A 103 9.85 1.47 -13.70
N VAL A 104 9.16 2.30 -12.90
CA VAL A 104 7.82 2.80 -13.25
C VAL A 104 7.86 3.64 -14.53
N HIS A 105 8.85 4.53 -14.65
CA HIS A 105 9.06 5.32 -15.85
C HIS A 105 9.44 4.43 -17.06
N ASP A 106 10.31 3.45 -16.84
CA ASP A 106 10.68 2.47 -17.85
C ASP A 106 9.48 1.67 -18.36
N PHE A 107 8.57 1.25 -17.47
CA PHE A 107 7.32 0.58 -17.88
C PHE A 107 6.44 1.50 -18.73
N LYS A 108 6.27 2.77 -18.32
CA LYS A 108 5.47 3.74 -19.09
C LYS A 108 6.04 4.02 -20.49
N THR A 109 7.35 3.83 -20.70
CA THR A 109 8.03 4.12 -21.97
C THR A 109 8.30 2.90 -22.84
N LYS A 110 8.60 1.74 -22.22
CA LYS A 110 9.01 0.49 -22.88
C LYS A 110 7.99 -0.63 -22.72
N GLY A 111 6.97 -0.47 -21.88
CA GLY A 111 6.01 -1.50 -21.54
C GLY A 111 6.64 -2.69 -20.82
N GLU A 112 6.21 -3.89 -21.18
CA GLU A 112 6.66 -5.16 -20.57
C GLU A 112 8.19 -5.38 -20.67
N ASP A 113 8.88 -4.75 -21.64
CA ASP A 113 10.34 -4.85 -21.77
C ASP A 113 11.08 -4.27 -20.55
N ALA A 114 10.42 -3.46 -19.71
CA ALA A 114 10.94 -2.99 -18.43
C ALA A 114 11.23 -4.11 -17.42
N VAL A 115 10.75 -5.33 -17.65
CA VAL A 115 11.00 -6.50 -16.78
C VAL A 115 12.50 -6.77 -16.58
N LEU A 116 13.33 -6.50 -17.61
CA LEU A 116 14.78 -6.67 -17.51
C LEU A 116 15.41 -5.65 -16.55
N THR A 117 14.92 -4.41 -16.54
CA THR A 117 15.33 -3.39 -15.56
C THR A 117 14.94 -3.82 -14.15
N LEU A 118 13.72 -4.36 -13.99
CA LEU A 118 13.24 -4.87 -12.71
C LEU A 118 14.11 -6.00 -12.18
N HIS A 119 14.38 -7.03 -12.99
CA HIS A 119 15.24 -8.15 -12.59
C HIS A 119 16.65 -7.68 -12.19
N LYS A 120 17.20 -6.69 -12.89
CA LYS A 120 18.48 -6.10 -12.54
C LYS A 120 18.43 -5.36 -11.20
N TYR A 121 17.36 -4.62 -10.93
CA TYR A 121 17.17 -3.87 -9.68
C TYR A 121 17.11 -4.78 -8.44
N ILE A 122 16.46 -5.93 -8.55
CA ILE A 122 16.38 -6.96 -7.50
C ILE A 122 17.55 -7.95 -7.53
N GLU A 123 18.50 -7.76 -8.44
CA GLU A 123 19.68 -8.63 -8.65
C GLU A 123 19.33 -10.12 -8.87
N TYR A 124 18.25 -10.38 -9.62
CA TYR A 124 17.81 -11.73 -9.98
C TYR A 124 18.64 -12.30 -11.15
N PRO A 125 19.06 -13.58 -11.11
CA PRO A 125 18.84 -14.56 -10.05
C PRO A 125 19.92 -14.61 -8.96
N GLU A 126 21.05 -13.92 -9.16
CA GLU A 126 22.29 -14.18 -8.42
C GLU A 126 22.23 -13.81 -6.93
N ASN A 127 21.60 -12.69 -6.57
CA ASN A 127 21.60 -12.14 -5.22
C ASN A 127 20.20 -11.84 -4.67
N ILE A 128 19.16 -12.41 -5.26
CA ILE A 128 17.77 -12.11 -4.89
C ILE A 128 17.46 -12.43 -3.42
N ASN A 129 18.16 -13.41 -2.82
CA ASN A 129 18.00 -13.84 -1.44
C ASN A 129 18.71 -12.93 -0.42
N ASN A 130 19.39 -11.88 -0.86
CA ASN A 130 19.96 -10.90 0.06
C ASN A 130 18.84 -10.13 0.78
N LYS A 131 19.03 -9.84 2.07
CA LYS A 131 18.07 -9.09 2.89
C LYS A 131 17.58 -7.79 2.23
N ASN A 132 18.47 -7.01 1.63
CA ASN A 132 18.11 -5.75 0.97
C ASN A 132 17.25 -6.00 -0.28
N ASN A 133 17.47 -7.11 -1.00
CA ASN A 133 16.68 -7.45 -2.17
C ASN A 133 15.32 -8.04 -1.79
N ILE A 134 15.23 -8.75 -0.66
CA ILE A 134 13.94 -9.14 -0.07
C ILE A 134 13.11 -7.89 0.28
N GLU A 135 13.71 -6.89 0.93
CA GLU A 135 13.03 -5.62 1.24
C GLU A 135 12.54 -4.91 -0.04
N LYS A 136 13.37 -4.83 -1.10
CA LYS A 136 12.94 -4.30 -2.40
C LYS A 136 11.76 -5.08 -2.98
N LEU A 137 11.77 -6.41 -2.88
CA LEU A 137 10.69 -7.26 -3.40
C LEU A 137 9.39 -7.03 -2.63
N GLU A 138 9.46 -6.90 -1.31
CA GLU A 138 8.32 -6.56 -0.47
C GLU A 138 7.74 -5.20 -0.88
N ASP A 139 8.58 -4.17 -1.02
CA ASP A 139 8.15 -2.84 -1.45
C ASP A 139 7.50 -2.85 -2.85
N ILE A 140 8.08 -3.60 -3.81
CA ILE A 140 7.48 -3.77 -5.14
C ILE A 140 6.13 -4.49 -5.04
N GLU A 141 6.02 -5.55 -4.24
CA GLU A 141 4.78 -6.30 -4.04
C GLU A 141 3.68 -5.39 -3.47
N PHE A 142 3.98 -4.66 -2.38
CA PHE A 142 3.04 -3.72 -1.75
C PHE A 142 2.59 -2.63 -2.72
N PHE A 143 3.55 -2.02 -3.43
CA PHE A 143 3.25 -0.99 -4.41
C PHE A 143 2.37 -1.53 -5.55
N ALA A 144 2.69 -2.71 -6.06
CA ALA A 144 1.97 -3.29 -7.18
C ALA A 144 0.52 -3.67 -6.83
N GLU A 145 0.27 -4.20 -5.63
CA GLU A 145 -1.09 -4.45 -5.14
C GLU A 145 -1.90 -3.14 -4.99
N MET A 146 -1.25 -2.08 -4.52
CA MET A 146 -1.90 -0.77 -4.41
C MET A 146 -2.25 -0.20 -5.78
N GLU A 147 -1.34 -0.23 -6.75
CA GLU A 147 -1.61 0.23 -8.11
C GLU A 147 -2.70 -0.60 -8.78
N LEU A 148 -2.73 -1.92 -8.56
CA LEU A 148 -3.76 -2.81 -9.09
C LEU A 148 -5.18 -2.42 -8.62
N GLY A 149 -5.34 -2.04 -7.35
CA GLY A 149 -6.65 -1.74 -6.78
C GLY A 149 -7.07 -0.26 -6.85
N LEU A 150 -6.10 0.67 -6.81
CA LEU A 150 -6.36 2.09 -6.57
C LEU A 150 -5.63 3.03 -7.54
N GLY A 151 -4.82 2.50 -8.45
CA GLY A 151 -3.92 3.28 -9.30
C GLY A 151 -3.93 2.79 -10.75
N ASP A 152 -2.73 2.67 -11.31
CA ASP A 152 -2.55 2.14 -12.66
C ASP A 152 -2.57 0.60 -12.62
N GLU A 153 -3.73 0.03 -12.93
CA GLU A 153 -3.96 -1.41 -12.96
C GLU A 153 -2.95 -2.15 -13.85
N SER A 154 -2.56 -1.55 -14.98
CA SER A 154 -1.62 -2.16 -15.92
C SER A 154 -0.21 -2.25 -15.34
N LEU A 155 0.23 -1.21 -14.63
CA LEU A 155 1.50 -1.17 -13.92
C LEU A 155 1.51 -2.18 -12.76
N GLY A 156 0.45 -2.20 -11.95
CA GLY A 156 0.32 -3.16 -10.85
C GLY A 156 0.40 -4.60 -11.35
N LEU A 157 -0.34 -4.91 -12.42
CA LEU A 157 -0.34 -6.24 -13.00
C LEU A 157 1.01 -6.62 -13.63
N PHE A 158 1.70 -5.68 -14.28
CA PHE A 158 3.06 -5.88 -14.81
C PHE A 158 4.04 -6.28 -13.71
N LEU A 159 4.09 -5.51 -12.61
CA LEU A 159 4.99 -5.78 -11.49
C LEU A 159 4.68 -7.12 -10.83
N LEU A 160 3.40 -7.41 -10.56
CA LEU A 160 3.01 -8.69 -9.96
C LEU A 160 3.33 -9.89 -10.87
N LYS A 161 3.15 -9.76 -12.19
CA LYS A 161 3.54 -10.81 -13.14
C LYS A 161 5.05 -11.02 -13.17
N ALA A 162 5.84 -9.95 -13.12
CA ALA A 162 7.29 -10.03 -13.05
C ALA A 162 7.73 -10.80 -11.79
N LEU A 163 7.19 -10.43 -10.62
CA LEU A 163 7.45 -11.16 -9.36
C LEU A 163 6.99 -12.62 -9.42
N ALA A 164 5.79 -12.88 -9.95
CA ALA A 164 5.25 -14.22 -10.08
C ALA A 164 6.07 -15.13 -11.03
N SER A 165 6.89 -14.55 -11.91
CA SER A 165 7.76 -15.28 -12.84
C SER A 165 9.06 -15.78 -12.21
N ILE A 166 9.40 -15.30 -11.01
CA ILE A 166 10.59 -15.70 -10.27
C ILE A 166 10.49 -17.18 -9.92
N GLU A 167 11.55 -17.93 -10.27
CA GLU A 167 11.66 -19.35 -9.93
C GLU A 167 11.85 -19.54 -8.43
N ARG A 168 11.56 -20.75 -7.94
CA ARG A 168 11.66 -21.07 -6.52
C ARG A 168 13.06 -20.80 -5.96
N GLN A 169 13.11 -20.08 -4.84
CA GLN A 169 14.36 -19.65 -4.18
C GLN A 169 14.68 -20.40 -2.88
N PHE A 170 13.72 -21.11 -2.28
CA PHE A 170 13.83 -21.74 -0.96
C PHE A 170 14.22 -20.74 0.16
N SER A 171 13.56 -19.57 0.13
CA SER A 171 13.81 -18.45 1.03
C SER A 171 12.53 -17.62 1.22
N ASP A 172 12.60 -16.53 1.98
CA ASP A 172 11.50 -15.57 2.18
C ASP A 172 10.97 -14.97 0.86
N VAL A 173 11.77 -15.02 -0.21
CA VAL A 173 11.34 -14.63 -1.56
C VAL A 173 10.15 -15.48 -2.04
N ASP A 174 10.11 -16.77 -1.67
CA ASP A 174 9.05 -17.68 -2.11
C ASP A 174 7.67 -17.23 -1.61
N ASP A 175 7.58 -16.63 -0.42
CA ASP A 175 6.31 -16.13 0.13
C ASP A 175 5.81 -14.90 -0.62
N ILE A 176 6.73 -14.00 -1.01
CA ILE A 176 6.41 -12.82 -1.83
C ILE A 176 5.92 -13.27 -3.22
N VAL A 177 6.64 -14.20 -3.84
CA VAL A 177 6.29 -14.78 -5.14
C VAL A 177 4.95 -15.50 -5.09
N LEU A 178 4.65 -16.22 -4.00
CA LEU A 178 3.38 -16.90 -3.82
C LEU A 178 2.22 -15.90 -3.76
N ARG A 179 2.33 -14.83 -2.96
CA ARG A 179 1.30 -13.79 -2.88
C ARG A 179 1.10 -13.11 -4.23
N ALA A 180 2.19 -12.77 -4.94
CA ALA A 180 2.10 -12.22 -6.29
C ALA A 180 1.34 -13.16 -7.25
N LYS A 181 1.61 -14.47 -7.21
CA LYS A 181 0.89 -15.48 -8.00
C LYS A 181 -0.59 -15.55 -7.65
N GLU A 182 -0.94 -15.54 -6.36
CA GLU A 182 -2.32 -15.56 -5.90
C GLU A 182 -3.09 -14.32 -6.37
N THR A 183 -2.49 -13.14 -6.27
CA THR A 183 -3.10 -11.89 -6.72
C THR A 183 -3.31 -11.87 -8.23
N VAL A 184 -2.31 -12.28 -9.02
CA VAL A 184 -2.44 -12.41 -10.48
C VAL A 184 -3.54 -13.42 -10.85
N PHE A 185 -3.63 -14.55 -10.12
CA PHE A 185 -4.65 -15.57 -10.37
C PHE A 185 -6.07 -15.05 -10.10
N LYS A 186 -6.28 -14.39 -8.94
CA LYS A 186 -7.57 -13.80 -8.58
C LYS A 186 -8.04 -12.80 -9.64
N HIS A 187 -7.15 -11.91 -10.06
CA HIS A 187 -7.45 -10.89 -11.07
C HIS A 187 -7.83 -11.49 -12.45
N ARG A 188 -7.21 -12.61 -12.84
CA ARG A 188 -7.60 -13.35 -14.07
C ARG A 188 -8.97 -14.05 -13.93
N GLY A 189 -9.35 -14.45 -12.72
CA GLY A 189 -10.65 -15.06 -12.44
C GLY A 189 -11.80 -14.06 -12.43
N GLU A 190 -11.53 -12.79 -12.15
CA GLU A 190 -12.51 -11.69 -12.16
C GLU A 190 -12.79 -11.12 -13.57
N THR A 191 -11.94 -11.44 -14.54
CA THR A 191 -12.01 -10.95 -15.93
C THR A 191 -12.64 -11.96 -16.91
N CYS A 192 -13.25 -13.04 -16.41
CA CYS A 192 -13.97 -14.07 -17.20
C CYS A 192 -15.49 -13.98 -17.05
#